data_AF-A0A2V5KNI0-F1
#
_entry.id   AF-A0A2V5KNI0-F1
#
_cell.length_a   1.000
_cell.length_b   1.000
_cell.length_c   1.000
_cell.angle_alpha   90.00
_cell.angle_beta   90.00
_cell.angle_gamma   90.00
#
_symmetry.space_group_name_H-M   'P 1'
#
loop_
_entity.id
_entity.type
_entity.pdbx_description
1 polymer ?
#
loop_
_entity_poly.entity_id
_entity_poly.type
_entity_poly.pdbx_seq_one_letter_code
_entity_poly.pdbx_strand_id
1 'polypeptide(L)'
;MPTPLFYSYAYPEPQGFKEAKIQPDAALYEPKLREFILPYDAVRTAEKPDEVLLDFAQSAYDAASDLGKWDRVALEEKKPALHLPQQHS
;
A
#
# COMPACT_ATOMS: atom_id res chain seq x y z
N MET A 1 15.43 -14.70 -16.17
CA MET A 1 14.38 -13.89 -16.83
C MET A 1 13.89 -12.86 -15.82
N PRO A 2 13.55 -11.62 -16.22
CA PRO A 2 12.97 -10.65 -15.30
C PRO A 2 11.62 -11.17 -14.77
N THR A 3 11.31 -10.87 -13.51
CA THR A 3 10.06 -11.28 -12.85
C THR A 3 9.23 -10.05 -12.46
N PRO A 4 7.92 -10.00 -12.79
CA PRO A 4 7.07 -8.88 -12.41
C PRO A 4 6.79 -8.84 -10.90
N LEU A 5 6.68 -7.64 -10.36
CA LEU A 5 6.38 -7.39 -8.94
C LEU A 5 5.62 -6.06 -8.78
N PHE A 6 4.91 -5.94 -7.67
CA PHE A 6 4.44 -4.66 -7.14
C PHE A 6 5.46 -4.15 -6.13
N TYR A 7 5.57 -2.82 -5.99
CA TYR A 7 6.51 -2.22 -5.06
C TYR A 7 5.90 -1.01 -4.34
N SER A 8 6.42 -0.70 -3.16
CA SER A 8 6.04 0.47 -2.37
C SER A 8 7.25 1.01 -1.61
N TYR A 9 7.34 2.33 -1.51
CA TYR A 9 8.43 3.03 -0.83
C TYR A 9 7.91 4.30 -0.17
N ALA A 10 8.66 4.77 0.83
CA ALA A 10 8.40 6.04 1.50
C ALA A 10 9.69 6.87 1.50
N TYR A 11 9.57 8.17 1.17
CA TYR A 11 10.72 9.06 1.14
C TYR A 11 10.46 10.39 1.88
N PRO A 12 11.38 10.87 2.73
CA PRO A 12 12.55 10.12 3.23
C PRO A 12 12.09 8.86 3.98
N GLU A 13 12.90 7.79 3.91
CA GLU A 13 12.57 6.51 4.57
C GLU A 13 12.37 6.75 6.08
N PRO A 14 11.17 6.49 6.63
CA PRO A 14 10.93 6.66 8.04
C PRO A 14 11.81 5.71 8.86
N GLN A 15 12.26 6.16 10.03
CA GLN A 15 13.02 5.31 10.94
C GLN A 15 12.17 4.09 11.34
N GLY A 16 12.69 2.89 11.14
CA GLY A 16 11.97 1.63 11.44
C GLY A 16 11.16 1.06 10.27
N PHE A 17 11.12 1.74 9.12
CA PHE A 17 10.25 1.34 8.01
C PHE A 17 10.70 0.03 7.38
N LYS A 18 11.99 -0.18 7.20
CA LYS A 18 12.55 -1.44 6.65
C LYS A 18 12.28 -2.67 7.53
N GLU A 19 11.97 -2.48 8.81
CA GLU A 19 11.62 -3.55 9.76
C GLU A 19 10.10 -3.75 9.90
N ALA A 20 9.28 -2.92 9.26
CA ALA A 20 7.84 -3.01 9.35
C ALA A 20 7.33 -4.35 8.79
N LYS A 21 6.31 -4.90 9.46
CA LYS A 21 5.63 -6.11 8.98
C LYS A 21 4.58 -5.71 7.95
N ILE A 22 4.89 -5.95 6.69
CA ILE A 22 4.00 -5.69 5.56
C ILE A 22 3.24 -6.96 5.23
N GLN A 23 1.95 -6.83 4.95
CA GLN A 23 1.09 -7.91 4.49
C GLN A 23 1.09 -7.95 2.96
N PRO A 24 0.77 -9.08 2.31
CA PRO A 24 0.74 -10.42 2.89
C PRO A 24 2.16 -10.90 3.27
N ASP A 25 2.29 -12.07 3.89
CA ASP A 25 3.60 -12.67 4.24
C ASP A 25 4.55 -12.86 3.04
N ALA A 26 4.04 -12.84 1.82
CA ALA A 26 4.84 -12.88 0.59
C ALA A 26 5.55 -11.55 0.27
N ALA A 27 5.18 -10.45 0.93
CA ALA A 27 5.82 -9.16 0.79
C ALA A 27 7.15 -9.13 1.56
N LEU A 28 8.18 -8.52 0.97
CA LEU A 28 9.51 -8.45 1.56
C LEU A 28 10.18 -7.11 1.26
N TYR A 29 11.06 -6.67 2.17
CA TYR A 29 11.87 -5.48 1.96
C TYR A 29 13.12 -5.83 1.14
N GLU A 30 13.37 -5.12 0.03
CA GLU A 30 14.60 -5.22 -0.77
C GLU A 30 15.58 -4.10 -0.37
N PRO A 31 16.62 -4.40 0.43
CA PRO A 31 17.50 -3.37 1.00
C PRO A 31 18.30 -2.58 -0.03
N LYS A 32 18.57 -3.14 -1.21
CA LYS A 32 19.31 -2.43 -2.26
C LYS A 32 18.47 -1.34 -2.92
N LEU A 33 17.17 -1.57 -3.03
CA LEU A 33 16.22 -0.63 -3.62
C LEU A 33 15.62 0.31 -2.56
N ARG A 34 15.59 -0.13 -1.30
CA ARG A 34 14.90 0.53 -0.18
C ARG A 34 13.38 0.56 -0.38
N GLU A 35 12.85 -0.56 -0.86
CA GLU A 35 11.45 -0.72 -1.23
C GLU A 35 10.90 -2.01 -0.65
N PHE A 36 9.62 -2.02 -0.33
CA PHE A 36 8.88 -3.27 -0.18
C PHE A 36 8.46 -3.76 -1.55
N ILE A 37 8.59 -5.07 -1.78
CA ILE A 37 8.19 -5.73 -3.02
C ILE A 37 7.22 -6.88 -2.72
N LEU A 38 6.27 -7.07 -3.62
CA LEU A 38 5.32 -8.18 -3.61
C LEU A 38 5.40 -8.90 -4.96
N PRO A 39 5.81 -10.17 -5.01
CA PRO A 39 5.86 -10.93 -6.26
C PRO A 39 4.50 -10.99 -6.95
N TYR A 40 4.45 -10.70 -8.24
CA TYR A 40 3.19 -10.77 -9.02
C TYR A 40 2.55 -12.15 -8.96
N ASP A 41 3.37 -13.20 -8.90
CA ASP A 41 2.90 -14.59 -8.81
C ASP A 41 2.11 -14.86 -7.52
N ALA A 42 2.48 -14.22 -6.40
CA ALA A 42 1.74 -14.33 -5.14
C ALA A 42 0.34 -13.70 -5.26
N VAL A 43 0.22 -12.61 -6.03
CA VAL A 43 -1.07 -11.93 -6.28
C VAL A 43 -1.93 -12.73 -7.25
N ARG A 44 -1.38 -13.12 -8.42
CA ARG A 44 -2.16 -13.76 -9.50
C ARG A 44 -2.69 -15.14 -9.12
N THR A 45 -2.07 -15.82 -8.16
CA THR A 45 -2.44 -17.18 -7.74
C THR A 45 -3.26 -17.20 -6.45
N ALA A 46 -3.44 -16.06 -5.80
CA ALA A 46 -4.27 -15.95 -4.61
C ALA A 46 -5.75 -16.20 -4.94
N GLU A 47 -6.50 -16.71 -3.96
CA GLU A 47 -7.96 -16.87 -4.07
C GLU A 47 -8.66 -15.52 -4.28
N LYS A 48 -8.09 -14.45 -3.72
CA LYS A 48 -8.60 -13.08 -3.79
C LYS A 48 -7.47 -12.08 -4.13
N PRO A 49 -7.10 -11.96 -5.41
CA PRO A 49 -5.98 -11.13 -5.84
C PRO A 49 -6.10 -9.66 -5.42
N ASP A 50 -7.31 -9.09 -5.50
CA ASP A 50 -7.57 -7.69 -5.15
C ASP A 50 -7.33 -7.43 -3.66
N GLU A 51 -7.80 -8.32 -2.78
CA GLU A 51 -7.58 -8.21 -1.34
C GLU A 51 -6.08 -8.29 -1.01
N VAL A 52 -5.35 -9.22 -1.63
CA VAL A 52 -3.90 -9.38 -1.42
C VAL A 52 -3.11 -8.13 -1.82
N LEU A 53 -3.44 -7.54 -2.97
CA LEU A 53 -2.77 -6.32 -3.42
C LEU A 53 -3.13 -5.12 -2.54
N LEU A 54 -4.39 -5.01 -2.11
CA LEU A 54 -4.83 -3.95 -1.22
C LEU A 54 -4.19 -4.05 0.17
N ASP A 55 -4.07 -5.26 0.72
CA ASP A 55 -3.39 -5.50 2.00
C ASP A 55 -1.93 -5.05 1.96
N PHE A 56 -1.25 -5.27 0.83
CA PHE A 56 0.10 -4.77 0.60
C PHE A 56 0.18 -3.26 0.54
N ALA A 57 -0.66 -2.63 -0.28
CA ALA A 57 -0.66 -1.18 -0.39
C ALA A 57 -1.01 -0.51 0.96
N GLN A 58 -2.02 -1.04 1.65
CA GLN A 58 -2.51 -0.50 2.91
C GLN A 58 -1.49 -0.67 4.04
N SER A 59 -0.92 -1.87 4.22
CA SER A 59 0.07 -2.10 5.28
C SER A 59 1.35 -1.30 5.06
N ALA A 60 1.80 -1.12 3.82
CA ALA A 60 2.94 -0.26 3.50
C ALA A 60 2.64 1.21 3.79
N TYR A 61 1.44 1.68 3.43
CA TYR A 61 0.98 3.04 3.76
C TYR A 61 0.90 3.26 5.27
N ASP A 62 0.33 2.32 6.01
CA ASP A 62 0.18 2.42 7.46
C ASP A 62 1.54 2.50 8.15
N ALA A 63 2.47 1.62 7.78
CA ALA A 63 3.83 1.65 8.30
C ALA A 63 4.54 2.98 7.99
N ALA A 64 4.41 3.49 6.77
CA ALA A 64 5.05 4.74 6.37
C ALA A 64 4.48 5.95 7.13
N SER A 65 3.16 6.04 7.22
CA SER A 65 2.47 7.18 7.82
C SER A 65 2.57 7.19 9.35
N ASP A 66 2.56 6.02 10.01
CA ASP A 66 2.78 5.92 11.46
C ASP A 66 4.21 6.30 11.84
N LEU A 67 5.20 5.70 11.18
CA LEU A 67 6.62 5.97 11.47
C LEU A 67 7.04 7.37 11.03
N GLY A 68 6.44 7.87 9.94
CA GLY A 68 6.61 9.22 9.43
C GLY A 68 5.84 10.28 10.23
N LYS A 69 4.99 9.89 11.17
CA LYS A 69 4.13 10.78 11.98
C LYS A 69 3.28 11.74 11.14
N TRP A 70 2.69 11.22 10.07
CA TRP A 70 1.84 12.03 9.21
C TRP A 70 0.55 12.40 9.94
N ASP A 71 0.09 13.63 9.76
CA ASP A 71 -1.25 14.04 10.21
C ASP A 71 -2.29 13.47 9.24
N ARG A 72 -2.65 12.19 9.42
CA ARG A 72 -3.56 11.47 8.52
C ARG A 72 -4.92 12.18 8.40
N VAL A 73 -5.44 12.72 9.50
CA VAL A 73 -6.73 13.42 9.54
C VAL A 73 -6.70 14.66 8.65
N ALA A 74 -5.59 15.38 8.61
CA ALA A 74 -5.42 16.52 7.70
C ALA A 74 -5.28 16.11 6.23
N LEU A 75 -4.85 14.88 5.95
CA LEU A 75 -4.57 14.37 4.60
C LEU A 75 -5.73 13.57 3.99
N GLU A 76 -6.70 13.15 4.80
CA GLU A 76 -7.89 12.44 4.32
C GLU A 76 -8.72 13.32 3.38
N GLU A 77 -8.99 12.80 2.20
CA GLU A 77 -9.85 13.46 1.23
C GLU A 77 -11.28 13.54 1.78
N LYS A 78 -11.72 14.77 2.07
CA LYS A 78 -13.14 15.04 2.28
C LYS A 78 -13.81 15.05 0.92
N LYS A 79 -14.35 13.89 0.51
CA LYS A 79 -15.13 13.78 -0.73
C LYS A 79 -16.12 14.95 -0.79
N PRO A 80 -16.02 15.83 -1.80
CA PRO A 80 -17.02 16.86 -1.96
C PRO A 80 -18.38 16.19 -2.17
N ALA A 81 -19.45 16.82 -1.68
CA ALA A 81 -20.80 16.38 -2.01
C ALA A 81 -20.99 16.53 -3.53
N LEU A 82 -20.70 15.47 -4.27
CA LEU A 82 -21.06 15.40 -5.68
C LEU A 82 -22.59 15.41 -5.70
N HIS A 83 -23.19 16.49 -6.20
CA HIS A 83 -24.61 16.54 -6.48
C HIS A 83 -24.91 15.49 -7.56
N LEU A 84 -25.26 14.27 -7.15
CA LEU A 84 -25.96 13.36 -8.04
C LEU A 84 -27.32 14.00 -8.35
N PRO A 85 -27.67 14.25 -9.62
CA PRO A 85 -29.01 14.70 -9.95
C PRO A 85 -29.99 13.64 -9.45
N GLN A 86 -30.96 14.07 -8.63
CA GLN A 86 -32.07 13.23 -8.20
C GLN A 86 -32.69 12.57 -9.44
N GLN A 87 -32.67 11.24 -9.50
CA GLN A 87 -33.44 10.53 -10.52
C GLN A 87 -34.91 10.83 -10.28
N HIS A 88 -35.51 11.63 -11.16
CA HIS A 88 -36.95 11.76 -11.25
C HIS A 88 -37.53 10.42 -11.74
N SER A 89 -38.48 9.90 -10.96
CA SER A 89 -39.31 8.74 -11.26
C SER A 89 -40.19 8.92 -12.49
#